data_AF-A0A830CA66-F1
#
_entry.id   AF-A0A830CA66-F1
#
_cell.length_a   1.000
_cell.length_b   1.000
_cell.length_c   1.000
_cell.angle_alpha   90.00
_cell.angle_beta   90.00
_cell.angle_gamma   90.00
#
_symmetry.space_group_name_H-M   'P 1'
#
loop_
_entity.id
_entity.type
_entity.pdbx_description
1 polymer ?
#
loop_
_entity_poly.entity_id
_entity_poly.type
_entity_poly.pdbx_seq_one_letter_code
_entity_poly.pdbx_strand_id
1 'polypeptide(L)'
;MNAGANVQETAGAVESIEVITTKGEYKTIKRRDLNFSYRSSPFQDMNDLAAITAVTFRLKRAAEEEVKQPAKDNLFQSIKNRTVVPLKGWRLREEKVLMERRCSDRNPMKQSKEVDESIMLQMLTLLQLTVELYQELHTLDMIEQEYQRKLLNLKFNPAQKGDNSVMSLNIWLWK
;
A
#
# COMPACT_ATOMS: atom_id res chain seq x y z
N MET A 1 9.86 13.05 6.44
CA MET A 1 10.06 12.76 5.00
C MET A 1 9.35 13.71 4.01
N ASN A 2 8.57 14.72 4.42
CA ASN A 2 7.87 15.70 3.54
C ASN A 2 7.50 15.17 2.14
N ALA A 3 6.47 14.33 2.06
CA ALA A 3 6.15 13.64 0.82
C ALA A 3 5.73 14.62 -0.28
N GLY A 4 6.27 14.48 -1.48
CA GLY A 4 5.90 15.29 -2.64
C GLY A 4 5.75 14.49 -3.93
N ALA A 5 4.86 14.99 -4.80
CA ALA A 5 4.54 14.50 -6.14
C ALA A 5 4.06 15.67 -7.01
N ASN A 6 4.38 15.65 -8.31
CA ASN A 6 3.93 16.65 -9.30
C ASN A 6 4.07 18.11 -8.82
N VAL A 7 5.28 18.46 -8.36
CA VAL A 7 5.66 19.81 -7.89
C VAL A 7 4.99 20.24 -6.58
N GLN A 8 4.10 19.42 -6.00
CA GLN A 8 3.47 19.68 -4.71
C GLN A 8 4.12 18.84 -3.61
N GLU A 9 4.17 19.42 -2.42
CA GLU A 9 4.71 18.80 -1.22
C GLU A 9 3.69 18.86 -0.08
N THR A 10 3.78 17.90 0.85
CA THR A 10 2.91 17.80 2.02
C THR A 10 2.96 19.10 2.84
N ALA A 11 4.16 19.68 2.99
CA ALA A 11 4.35 20.95 3.67
C ALA A 11 3.47 22.09 3.12
N GLY A 12 3.14 22.08 1.82
CA GLY A 12 2.32 23.11 1.19
C GLY A 12 0.90 23.24 1.75
N ALA A 13 0.38 22.18 2.37
CA ALA A 13 -0.99 22.12 2.88
C ALA A 13 -1.09 21.87 4.40
N VAL A 14 -0.02 21.50 5.09
CA VAL A 14 -0.04 21.24 6.55
C VAL A 14 -0.21 22.55 7.32
N GLU A 15 -1.07 22.60 8.33
CA GLU A 15 -1.26 23.73 9.24
C GLU A 15 -0.65 23.47 10.63
N SER A 16 -0.85 22.27 11.17
CA SER A 16 -0.32 21.85 12.46
C SER A 16 -0.16 20.33 12.53
N ILE A 17 0.73 19.88 13.41
CA ILE A 17 0.98 18.46 13.68
C ILE A 17 0.95 18.24 15.18
N GLU A 18 0.22 17.22 15.59
CA GLU A 18 0.19 16.75 16.96
C GLU A 18 1.10 15.53 17.09
N VAL A 19 1.93 15.56 18.13
CA VAL A 19 2.88 14.50 18.43
C VAL A 19 2.76 14.11 19.89
N ILE A 20 3.04 12.83 20.15
CA ILE A 20 3.27 12.31 21.49
C ILE A 20 4.76 12.03 21.65
N THR A 21 5.31 12.43 22.79
CA THR A 21 6.72 12.18 23.13
C THR A 21 6.92 10.81 23.76
N THR A 22 8.17 10.37 23.86
CA THR A 22 8.55 9.15 24.60
C THR A 22 8.20 9.18 26.09
N LYS A 23 7.90 10.37 26.63
CA LYS A 23 7.41 10.57 28.00
C LYS A 23 5.88 10.53 28.12
N GLY A 24 5.17 10.38 27.00
CA GLY A 24 3.70 10.39 26.97
C GLY A 24 3.07 11.79 26.90
N GLU A 25 3.87 12.85 26.74
CA GLU A 25 3.36 14.23 26.64
C GLU A 25 2.87 14.53 25.22
N TYR A 26 1.70 15.17 25.12
CA TYR A 26 1.16 15.68 23.85
C TYR A 26 1.69 17.08 23.56
N LYS A 27 2.14 17.30 22.33
CA LYS A 27 2.61 18.59 21.83
C LYS A 27 1.95 18.89 20.49
N THR A 28 1.50 20.12 20.30
CA THR A 28 1.02 20.62 19.01
C THR A 28 2.05 21.57 18.43
N ILE A 29 2.60 21.23 17.26
CA ILE A 29 3.60 22.01 16.54
C ILE A 29 2.90 22.71 15.36
N LYS A 30 3.01 24.04 15.29
CA LYS A 30 2.37 24.85 14.24
C LYS A 30 3.24 24.92 12.99
N ARG A 31 2.63 25.26 11.84
CA ARG A 31 3.31 25.49 10.55
C ARG A 31 4.62 26.25 10.67
N ARG A 32 4.65 27.31 11.48
CA ARG A 32 5.77 28.25 11.64
C ARG A 32 7.02 27.56 12.20
N ASP A 33 6.82 26.54 13.02
CA ASP A 33 7.85 25.81 13.73
C ASP A 33 8.20 24.49 13.00
N LEU A 34 7.48 24.17 11.91
CA LEU A 34 7.71 22.99 11.08
C LEU A 34 8.65 23.30 9.93
N ASN A 35 9.95 23.07 10.15
CA ASN A 35 10.97 23.27 9.12
C ASN A 35 11.04 22.07 8.15
N PHE A 36 10.20 22.09 7.13
CA PHE A 36 10.23 21.10 6.06
C PHE A 36 11.22 21.49 4.96
N SER A 37 11.90 20.49 4.40
CA SER A 37 12.71 20.63 3.20
C SER A 37 12.54 19.41 2.30
N TYR A 38 13.29 19.31 1.20
CA TYR A 38 13.18 18.20 0.26
C TYR A 38 13.40 16.87 0.97
N ARG A 39 12.36 16.03 1.01
CA ARG A 39 12.34 14.73 1.70
C ARG A 39 12.72 14.78 3.19
N SER A 40 12.69 15.97 3.79
CA SER A 40 13.11 16.17 5.18
C SER A 40 12.06 16.90 6.02
N SER A 41 12.02 16.55 7.31
CA SER A 41 11.09 17.09 8.30
C SER A 41 11.74 17.11 9.67
N PRO A 42 11.34 18.03 10.58
CA PRO A 42 11.94 18.16 11.91
C PRO A 42 11.83 16.89 12.77
N PHE A 43 10.88 16.01 12.44
CA PHE A 43 10.66 14.72 13.10
C PHE A 43 11.77 13.68 12.89
N GLN A 44 12.67 13.89 11.92
CA GLN A 44 13.77 12.95 11.68
C GLN A 44 14.87 13.07 12.72
N ASP A 45 15.08 14.28 13.23
CA ASP A 45 16.13 14.59 14.21
C ASP A 45 15.55 14.70 15.64
N MET A 46 14.26 14.43 15.80
CA MET A 46 13.54 14.57 17.07
C MET A 46 13.69 13.32 17.93
N ASN A 47 14.65 13.35 18.85
CA ASN A 47 14.98 12.21 19.72
C ASN A 47 13.89 11.83 20.74
N ASP A 48 13.01 12.77 21.10
CA ASP A 48 11.91 12.54 22.04
C ASP A 48 10.58 12.20 21.36
N LEU A 49 10.55 12.06 20.03
CA LEU A 49 9.34 11.71 19.30
C LEU A 49 8.99 10.23 19.51
N ALA A 50 7.78 9.95 20.02
CA ALA A 50 7.24 8.59 20.04
C ALA A 50 6.35 8.34 18.82
N ALA A 51 5.36 9.20 18.59
CA ALA A 51 4.49 9.06 17.42
C ALA A 51 3.88 10.41 16.99
N ILE A 52 3.50 10.49 15.71
CA ILE A 52 2.63 11.55 15.19
C ILE A 52 1.19 11.06 15.34
N THR A 53 0.37 11.81 16.08
CA THR A 53 -1.01 11.39 16.41
C THR A 53 -2.03 11.99 15.45
N ALA A 54 -1.82 13.24 15.02
CA ALA A 54 -2.71 13.91 14.08
C ALA A 54 -1.96 14.94 13.22
N VAL A 55 -2.50 15.19 12.03
CA VAL A 55 -2.03 16.24 11.12
C VAL A 55 -3.24 17.04 10.64
N THR A 56 -3.18 18.35 10.83
CA THR A 56 -4.22 19.28 10.35
C THR A 56 -3.76 19.89 9.02
N PHE A 57 -4.63 19.86 8.01
CA PHE A 57 -4.36 20.45 6.71
C PHE A 57 -5.27 21.66 6.47
N ARG A 58 -4.71 22.70 5.85
CA ARG A 58 -5.45 23.86 5.36
C ARG A 58 -5.61 23.75 3.85
N LEU A 59 -6.81 23.38 3.42
CA LEU A 59 -7.16 23.26 2.00
C LEU A 59 -7.87 24.51 1.50
N LYS A 60 -7.64 24.88 0.24
CA LYS A 60 -8.42 25.91 -0.46
C LYS A 60 -9.62 25.23 -1.11
N ARG A 61 -10.80 25.85 -1.01
CA ARG A 61 -11.99 25.39 -1.73
C ARG A 61 -11.82 25.70 -3.22
N ALA A 62 -11.95 24.68 -4.07
CA ALA A 62 -11.89 24.80 -5.53
C ALA A 62 -13.19 24.27 -6.15
N ALA A 63 -13.49 24.69 -7.38
CA ALA A 63 -14.63 24.17 -8.13
C ALA A 63 -14.36 22.70 -8.51
N GLU A 64 -15.40 21.87 -8.53
CA GLU A 64 -15.28 20.41 -8.66
C GLU A 64 -14.59 19.95 -9.96
N GLU A 65 -14.75 20.70 -11.04
CA GLU A 65 -14.09 20.45 -12.33
C GLU A 65 -12.57 20.71 -12.29
N GLU A 66 -12.14 21.66 -11.46
CA GLU A 66 -10.74 22.06 -11.29
C GLU A 66 -9.92 21.02 -10.52
N VAL A 67 -10.59 20.12 -9.77
CA VAL A 67 -9.97 19.05 -8.97
C VAL A 67 -9.98 17.71 -9.68
N LYS A 68 -11.05 17.38 -10.44
CA LYS A 68 -11.22 16.06 -11.07
C LYS A 68 -10.27 15.80 -12.23
N GLN A 69 -10.00 16.81 -13.06
CA GLN A 69 -9.13 16.68 -14.22
C GLN A 69 -7.65 16.42 -13.83
N PRO A 70 -7.01 17.24 -12.97
CA PRO A 70 -5.63 17.00 -12.58
C PRO A 70 -5.46 15.72 -11.75
N ALA A 71 -6.45 15.32 -10.95
CA ALA A 71 -6.39 14.07 -10.19
C ALA A 71 -6.33 12.83 -11.11
N LYS A 72 -7.14 12.82 -12.20
CA LYS A 72 -7.10 11.76 -13.21
C LYS A 72 -5.76 11.75 -13.92
N ASP A 73 -5.29 12.89 -14.39
CA ASP A 73 -4.03 13.00 -15.13
C ASP A 73 -2.83 12.56 -14.28
N ASN A 74 -2.79 12.95 -12.99
CA ASN A 74 -1.78 12.53 -12.04
C ASN A 74 -1.76 11.00 -11.83
N LEU A 75 -2.95 10.39 -11.72
CA LEU A 75 -3.09 8.93 -11.58
C LEU A 75 -2.58 8.21 -12.84
N PHE A 76 -2.99 8.67 -14.02
CA PHE A 76 -2.53 8.08 -15.29
C PHE A 76 -1.01 8.17 -15.45
N GLN A 77 -0.40 9.31 -15.13
CA GLN A 77 1.05 9.47 -15.17
C GLN A 77 1.77 8.60 -14.13
N SER A 78 1.22 8.50 -12.91
CA SER A 78 1.82 7.65 -11.87
C SER A 78 1.76 6.16 -12.20
N ILE A 79 0.70 5.70 -12.87
CA ILE A 79 0.58 4.30 -13.32
C ILE A 79 1.57 4.04 -14.45
N LYS A 80 1.61 4.91 -15.45
CA LYS A 80 2.52 4.80 -16.61
C LYS A 80 3.98 4.70 -16.21
N ASN A 81 4.39 5.48 -15.19
CA ASN A 81 5.79 5.56 -14.76
C ASN A 81 6.20 4.46 -13.76
N ARG A 82 5.26 3.78 -13.09
CA ARG A 82 5.56 2.63 -12.21
C ARG A 82 5.72 1.32 -12.96
N THR A 83 5.05 1.16 -14.09
CA THR A 83 5.20 -0.03 -14.94
C THR A 83 6.52 0.01 -15.71
N VAL A 84 7.59 -0.53 -15.10
CA VAL A 84 8.91 -0.75 -15.76
C VAL A 84 8.95 -2.10 -16.50
N VAL A 85 7.91 -2.92 -16.37
CA VAL A 85 7.77 -4.16 -17.15
C VAL A 85 6.89 -3.88 -18.36
N PRO A 86 7.37 -4.04 -19.61
CA PRO A 86 6.50 -3.92 -20.76
C PRO A 86 5.48 -5.06 -20.68
N LEU A 87 4.21 -4.70 -20.48
CA LEU A 87 3.08 -5.61 -20.63
C LEU A 87 2.93 -5.99 -22.12
N LYS A 88 3.90 -6.73 -22.67
CA LYS A 88 3.74 -7.46 -23.93
C LYS A 88 2.75 -8.59 -23.63
N GLY A 89 1.49 -8.42 -24.01
CA GLY A 89 0.54 -9.54 -24.07
C GLY A 89 -0.87 -9.27 -23.57
N TRP A 90 -1.21 -8.07 -23.09
CA TRP A 90 -2.60 -7.81 -22.70
C TRP A 90 -3.37 -7.23 -23.87
N ARG A 91 -4.31 -8.04 -24.37
CA ARG A 91 -5.21 -7.82 -25.50
C ARG A 91 -6.22 -6.70 -25.18
N LEU A 92 -5.76 -5.46 -25.13
CA LEU A 92 -6.58 -4.26 -24.85
C LEU A 92 -7.55 -3.85 -25.98
N ARG A 93 -7.73 -4.69 -27.02
CA ARG A 93 -8.63 -4.38 -28.14
C ARG A 93 -10.06 -4.88 -27.94
N GLU A 94 -10.30 -5.87 -27.10
CA GLU A 94 -11.63 -6.46 -26.92
C GLU A 94 -12.45 -5.75 -25.83
N GLU A 95 -11.79 -5.25 -24.77
CA GLU A 95 -12.49 -4.66 -23.62
C GLU A 95 -13.05 -3.25 -23.89
N LYS A 96 -12.36 -2.44 -24.71
CA LYS A 96 -12.85 -1.12 -25.11
C LYS A 96 -14.15 -1.23 -25.93
N VAL A 97 -14.20 -2.19 -26.85
CA VAL A 97 -15.37 -2.45 -27.71
C VAL A 97 -16.52 -3.06 -26.90
N LEU A 98 -16.21 -3.91 -25.91
CA LEU A 98 -17.20 -4.50 -25.01
C LEU A 98 -17.85 -3.44 -24.09
N MET A 99 -17.11 -2.41 -23.70
CA MET A 99 -17.63 -1.31 -22.88
C MET A 99 -18.49 -0.35 -23.70
N GLU A 100 -18.06 -0.02 -24.92
CA GLU A 100 -18.77 0.89 -25.83
C GLU A 100 -20.09 0.28 -26.34
N ARG A 101 -20.13 -1.03 -26.65
CA ARG A 101 -21.38 -1.73 -26.98
C ARG A 101 -22.35 -1.84 -25.80
N ARG A 102 -21.87 -1.92 -24.56
CA ARG A 102 -22.74 -1.97 -23.36
C ARG A 102 -23.43 -0.64 -23.07
N CYS A 103 -22.85 0.49 -23.48
CA CYS A 103 -23.42 1.82 -23.30
C CYS A 103 -24.50 2.19 -24.34
N SER A 104 -24.50 1.56 -25.52
CA SER A 104 -25.37 2.00 -26.62
C SER A 104 -26.81 1.46 -26.60
N ASP A 105 -27.13 0.47 -25.75
CA ASP A 105 -28.34 -0.36 -25.93
C ASP A 105 -29.25 -0.50 -24.70
N ARG A 106 -29.24 0.43 -23.73
CA ARG A 106 -29.96 0.23 -22.45
C ARG A 106 -30.94 1.34 -22.10
N ASN A 107 -32.22 1.05 -22.30
CA ASN A 107 -33.40 1.78 -21.84
C ASN A 107 -33.27 2.28 -20.38
N PRO A 108 -33.51 3.58 -20.09
CA PRO A 108 -33.18 4.24 -18.81
C PRO A 108 -33.84 3.64 -17.55
N MET A 109 -34.92 2.87 -17.66
CA MET A 109 -35.63 2.33 -16.48
C MET A 109 -35.04 1.03 -15.91
N LYS A 110 -34.16 0.33 -16.65
CA LYS A 110 -33.45 -0.88 -16.18
C LYS A 110 -32.08 -0.56 -15.55
N GLN A 111 -31.58 0.66 -15.72
CA GLN A 111 -30.22 1.05 -15.35
C GLN A 111 -29.99 1.15 -13.84
N SER A 112 -30.95 1.57 -13.01
CA SER A 112 -30.67 1.70 -11.57
C SER A 112 -30.43 0.33 -10.94
N LYS A 113 -31.30 -0.65 -11.22
CA LYS A 113 -31.19 -1.99 -10.63
C LYS A 113 -29.95 -2.75 -11.10
N GLU A 114 -29.66 -2.72 -12.40
CA GLU A 114 -28.53 -3.47 -12.96
C GLU A 114 -27.16 -2.85 -12.58
N VAL A 115 -27.11 -1.52 -12.43
CA VAL A 115 -25.91 -0.81 -11.93
C VAL A 115 -25.72 -1.04 -10.44
N ASP A 116 -26.79 -1.00 -9.64
CA ASP A 116 -26.73 -1.30 -8.20
C ASP A 116 -26.31 -2.76 -7.95
N GLU A 117 -26.82 -3.71 -8.75
CA GLU A 117 -26.41 -5.12 -8.73
C GLU A 117 -24.94 -5.29 -9.15
N SER A 118 -24.49 -4.60 -10.20
CA SER A 118 -23.09 -4.63 -10.66
C SER A 118 -22.13 -4.06 -9.61
N ILE A 119 -22.50 -2.95 -8.95
CA ILE A 119 -21.69 -2.32 -7.91
C ILE A 119 -21.62 -3.24 -6.69
N MET A 120 -22.73 -3.86 -6.29
CA MET A 120 -22.80 -4.81 -5.19
C MET A 120 -21.95 -6.06 -5.47
N LEU A 121 -22.02 -6.63 -6.68
CA LEU A 121 -21.19 -7.77 -7.09
C LEU A 121 -19.71 -7.41 -7.12
N GLN A 122 -19.37 -6.21 -7.59
CA GLN A 122 -18.00 -5.71 -7.56
C GLN A 122 -17.50 -5.54 -6.12
N MET A 123 -18.32 -4.97 -5.22
CA MET A 123 -18.00 -4.87 -3.80
C MET A 123 -17.84 -6.25 -3.14
N LEU A 124 -18.72 -7.21 -3.45
CA LEU A 124 -18.64 -8.57 -2.93
C LEU A 124 -17.35 -9.27 -3.38
N THR A 125 -16.98 -9.09 -4.65
CA THR A 125 -15.75 -9.68 -5.21
C THR A 125 -14.52 -9.05 -4.57
N LEU A 126 -14.52 -7.73 -4.38
CA LEU A 126 -13.43 -7.05 -3.67
C LEU A 126 -13.31 -7.52 -2.22
N LEU A 127 -14.42 -7.68 -1.51
CA LEU A 127 -14.42 -8.23 -0.15
C LEU A 127 -13.88 -9.65 -0.12
N GLN A 128 -14.30 -10.51 -1.04
CA GLN A 128 -13.81 -11.89 -1.12
C GLN A 128 -12.31 -11.96 -1.38
N LEU A 129 -11.80 -11.14 -2.31
CA LEU A 129 -10.37 -11.01 -2.57
C LEU A 129 -9.59 -10.52 -1.33
N THR A 130 -10.16 -9.59 -0.54
CA THR A 130 -9.49 -9.14 0.69
C THR A 130 -9.40 -10.23 1.74
N VAL A 131 -10.44 -11.08 1.87
CA VAL A 131 -10.42 -12.22 2.80
C VAL A 131 -9.37 -13.24 2.39
N GLU A 132 -9.29 -13.56 1.11
CA GLU A 132 -8.26 -14.46 0.57
C GLU A 132 -6.84 -13.92 0.84
N LEU A 133 -6.63 -12.61 0.63
CA LEU A 133 -5.35 -11.96 0.92
C LEU A 133 -4.99 -12.00 2.41
N TYR A 134 -5.95 -11.77 3.31
CA TYR A 134 -5.72 -11.87 4.75
C TYR A 134 -5.41 -13.30 5.19
N GLN A 135 -6.05 -14.29 4.57
CA GLN A 135 -5.78 -15.69 4.85
C GLN A 135 -4.37 -16.09 4.43
N GLU A 136 -3.91 -15.65 3.25
CA GLU A 136 -2.53 -15.86 2.79
C GLU A 136 -1.51 -15.17 3.71
N LEU A 137 -1.81 -13.96 4.18
CA LEU A 137 -0.92 -13.27 5.12
C LEU A 137 -0.79 -14.05 6.44
N HIS A 138 -1.89 -14.60 6.96
CA HIS A 138 -1.87 -15.42 8.16
C HIS A 138 -1.07 -16.72 7.98
N THR A 139 -1.14 -17.37 6.82
CA THR A 139 -0.32 -18.57 6.55
C THR A 139 1.16 -18.23 6.47
N LEU A 140 1.53 -17.07 5.91
CA LEU A 140 2.91 -16.60 5.89
C LEU A 140 3.45 -16.33 7.29
N ASP A 141 2.67 -15.67 8.15
CA ASP A 141 3.06 -15.41 9.55
C ASP A 141 3.29 -16.72 10.32
N MET A 142 2.42 -17.70 10.11
CA MET A 142 2.58 -19.04 10.69
C MET A 142 3.88 -19.73 10.21
N ILE A 143 4.21 -19.62 8.92
CA ILE A 143 5.44 -20.18 8.34
C ILE A 143 6.69 -19.48 8.91
N GLU A 144 6.64 -18.15 9.04
CA GLU A 144 7.75 -17.38 9.62
C GLU A 144 8.02 -17.81 11.07
N GLN A 145 6.98 -17.92 11.88
CA GLN A 145 7.11 -18.40 13.26
C GLN A 145 7.66 -19.83 13.34
N GLU A 146 7.24 -20.71 12.42
CA GLU A 146 7.78 -22.07 12.33
C GLU A 146 9.26 -22.07 11.91
N TYR A 147 9.66 -21.19 10.99
CA TYR A 147 11.05 -21.00 10.60
C TYR A 147 11.90 -20.52 11.78
N GLN A 148 11.43 -19.52 12.53
CA GLN A 148 12.12 -19.04 13.73
C GLN A 148 12.23 -20.13 14.81
N ARG A 149 11.18 -20.93 15.01
CA ARG A 149 11.23 -22.10 15.92
C ARG A 149 12.25 -23.14 15.47
N LYS A 150 12.33 -23.45 14.18
CA LYS A 150 13.33 -24.38 13.63
C LYS A 150 14.76 -23.85 13.82
N LEU A 151 14.99 -22.55 13.60
CA LEU A 151 16.29 -21.92 13.88
C LEU A 151 16.66 -21.99 15.37
N LEU A 152 15.71 -21.75 16.26
CA LEU A 152 15.94 -21.86 17.71
C LEU A 152 16.19 -23.32 18.13
N ASN A 153 15.41 -24.28 17.65
CA ASN A 153 15.62 -25.70 17.92
C ASN A 153 16.98 -26.21 17.41
N LEU A 154 17.46 -25.71 16.27
CA LEU A 154 18.82 -26.02 15.79
C LEU A 154 19.91 -25.46 16.72
N LYS A 155 19.70 -24.28 17.32
CA LYS A 155 20.64 -23.63 18.24
C LYS A 155 20.67 -24.27 19.63
N PHE A 156 19.54 -24.82 20.10
CA PHE A 156 19.40 -25.38 21.45
C PHE A 156 19.58 -26.90 21.55
N ASN A 157 19.69 -27.62 20.43
CA ASN A 157 19.79 -29.09 20.44
C ASN A 157 21.04 -29.62 19.69
N PRO A 158 22.27 -29.41 20.20
CA PRO A 158 23.48 -29.99 19.61
C PRO A 158 23.77 -31.44 20.07
N ALA A 159 22.96 -32.07 20.92
CA ALA A 159 23.33 -33.36 21.52
C ALA A 159 22.13 -34.21 21.92
N GLN A 160 21.49 -34.89 20.95
CA GLN A 160 20.81 -36.18 21.16
C GLN A 160 20.25 -36.74 19.85
N LYS A 161 21.12 -37.25 18.97
CA LYS A 161 20.81 -38.46 18.21
C LYS A 161 22.10 -39.09 17.70
N GLY A 162 22.60 -40.03 18.49
CA GLY A 162 23.78 -40.83 18.15
C GLY A 162 23.52 -41.73 16.94
N ASP A 163 24.57 -41.82 16.12
CA ASP A 163 25.15 -42.98 15.48
C ASP A 163 24.20 -44.11 15.02
N ASN A 164 24.08 -44.26 13.70
CA ASN A 164 24.62 -45.43 13.01
C ASN A 164 24.75 -45.18 11.50
N SER A 165 25.97 -45.44 11.00
CA SER A 165 26.38 -45.75 9.62
C SER A 165 25.24 -46.38 8.80
N VAL A 166 24.97 -46.07 7.53
CA VAL A 166 25.83 -46.20 6.34
C VAL A 166 25.15 -45.46 5.17
N MET A 167 25.94 -45.05 4.17
CA MET A 167 25.62 -44.67 2.78
C MET A 167 25.51 -43.16 2.51
N SER A 168 26.62 -42.56 2.05
CA SER A 168 26.97 -42.38 0.62
C SER A 168 26.30 -41.12 0.06
N LEU A 169 26.98 -39.98 0.05
CA LEU A 169 27.92 -39.54 -0.99
C LEU A 169 27.22 -38.98 -2.26
N ASN A 170 27.47 -37.67 -2.48
CA ASN A 170 27.22 -36.83 -3.67
C ASN A 170 25.73 -36.47 -3.97
N ILE A 171 25.34 -35.38 -4.62
CA ILE A 171 25.93 -34.41 -5.57
C ILE A 171 24.98 -33.16 -5.45
N TRP A 172 25.37 -31.89 -5.34
CA TRP A 172 25.87 -31.00 -6.40
C TRP A 172 26.16 -29.61 -5.81
N LEU A 173 27.41 -29.17 -5.89
CA LEU A 173 27.74 -27.74 -6.04
C LEU A 173 27.19 -27.29 -7.40
N TRP A 174 26.46 -26.18 -7.47
CA TRP A 174 26.41 -25.38 -8.70
C TRP A 174 27.01 -24.00 -8.46
N LYS A 175 27.88 -23.64 -9.40
CA LYS A 175 28.41 -22.30 -9.67
C LYS A 175 27.35 -21.47 -10.37
#